data_AF-A0A959C677-F1
#
_entry.id   AF-A0A959C677-F1
#
_cell.length_a   1.000
_cell.length_b   1.000
_cell.length_c   1.000
_cell.angle_alpha   90.00
_cell.angle_beta   90.00
_cell.angle_gamma   90.00
#
_symmetry.space_group_name_H-M   'P 1'
#
loop_
_entity.id
_entity.type
_entity.pdbx_description
1 polymer ?
#
loop_
_entity_poly.entity_id
_entity_poly.type
_entity_poly.pdbx_seq_one_letter_code
_entity_poly.pdbx_strand_id
1 'polypeptide(L)'
;TVLRAIKNGPNAFRANRTLSEGVWKRNIDAWQALWNTKVTEAEKAFLHTLGKPRPDDPEHDWTMELLYHFVKKQCLEHEISAALLLPKGEFNKLKAGSEDFDHALLTGWRAELLGADLVRWLLRGKNISIAWEAGNCKLTM
;
A
#
# COMPACT_ATOMS: atom_id res chain seq x y z
N THR A 1 -7.06 10.06 -2.74
CA THR A 1 -5.93 10.48 -3.59
C THR A 1 -6.22 11.84 -4.18
N VAL A 2 -5.41 12.86 -3.87
CA VAL A 2 -5.51 14.16 -4.55
C VAL A 2 -4.87 13.99 -5.94
N LEU A 3 -5.64 14.19 -7.00
CA LEU A 3 -5.14 14.22 -8.37
C LEU A 3 -4.31 15.50 -8.54
N ARG A 4 -3.00 15.33 -8.69
CA ARG A 4 -2.05 16.45 -8.81
C ARG A 4 -1.98 17.05 -10.21
N ALA A 5 -2.51 16.35 -11.21
CA ALA A 5 -2.54 16.81 -12.59
C ALA A 5 -3.63 16.09 -13.40
N ILE A 6 -4.18 16.79 -14.40
CA ILE A 6 -5.09 16.23 -15.40
C ILE A 6 -4.26 15.83 -16.62
N LYS A 7 -3.74 14.61 -16.66
CA LYS A 7 -3.08 14.13 -17.89
C LYS A 7 -4.13 14.13 -19.02
N ASN A 8 -3.91 14.92 -20.06
CA ASN A 8 -4.73 15.08 -21.28
C ASN A 8 -5.82 16.16 -21.30
N GLY A 9 -5.79 17.15 -20.40
CA GLY A 9 -6.65 18.34 -20.50
C GLY A 9 -8.16 17.99 -20.59
N PRO A 10 -8.95 18.65 -21.47
CA PRO A 10 -10.39 18.40 -21.61
C PRO A 10 -10.78 16.94 -21.88
N ASN A 11 -9.94 16.18 -22.58
CA ASN A 11 -10.22 14.78 -22.92
C ASN A 11 -10.22 13.87 -21.69
N ALA A 12 -9.54 14.26 -20.62
CA ALA A 12 -9.54 13.52 -19.37
C ALA A 12 -10.93 13.50 -18.70
N PHE A 13 -11.75 14.55 -18.88
CA PHE A 13 -13.10 14.59 -18.34
C PHE A 13 -14.06 13.64 -19.07
N ARG A 14 -13.86 13.45 -20.38
CA ARG A 14 -14.63 12.46 -21.16
C ARG A 14 -14.29 11.02 -20.78
N ALA A 15 -13.04 10.75 -20.43
CA ALA A 15 -12.59 9.43 -19.98
C ALA A 15 -12.96 9.14 -18.52
N ASN A 16 -13.30 10.18 -17.73
CA ASN A 16 -13.61 10.05 -16.33
C ASN A 16 -15.06 9.58 -16.12
N ARG A 17 -15.25 8.32 -15.70
CA ARG A 17 -16.56 7.71 -15.47
C ARG A 17 -17.22 8.12 -14.14
N THR A 18 -16.50 8.76 -13.22
CA THR A 18 -17.05 9.18 -11.92
C THR A 18 -17.59 10.60 -11.93
N LEU A 19 -17.21 11.43 -12.91
CA LEU A 19 -17.69 12.80 -13.04
C LEU A 19 -18.83 12.88 -14.07
N SER A 20 -20.01 13.35 -13.64
CA SER A 20 -21.16 13.41 -14.53
C SER A 20 -20.96 14.40 -15.69
N GLU A 21 -21.50 14.05 -16.85
CA GLU A 21 -21.27 14.80 -18.08
C GLU A 21 -21.78 16.23 -18.02
N GLY A 22 -22.95 16.44 -17.40
CA GLY A 22 -23.53 17.77 -17.22
C GLY A 22 -22.68 18.68 -16.33
N VAL A 23 -22.01 18.14 -15.31
CA VAL A 23 -21.21 18.93 -14.36
C VAL A 23 -19.93 19.41 -15.01
N TRP A 24 -19.19 18.54 -15.71
CA TRP A 24 -17.92 18.96 -16.31
C TRP A 24 -18.12 19.83 -17.54
N LYS A 25 -19.16 19.58 -18.36
CA LYS A 25 -19.47 20.43 -19.52
C LYS A 25 -19.80 21.86 -19.10
N ARG A 26 -20.56 22.05 -18.02
CA ARG A 26 -20.94 23.37 -17.53
C ARG A 26 -19.74 24.18 -17.02
N ASN A 27 -18.68 23.52 -16.55
CA ASN A 27 -17.51 24.17 -15.97
C ASN A 27 -16.28 24.09 -16.87
N ILE A 28 -16.43 23.63 -18.12
CA ILE A 28 -15.28 23.28 -18.97
C ILE A 28 -14.38 24.48 -19.26
N ASP A 29 -14.96 25.66 -19.47
CA ASP A 29 -14.21 26.88 -19.79
C ASP A 29 -13.35 27.34 -18.61
N ALA A 30 -13.92 27.34 -17.40
CA ALA A 30 -13.18 27.64 -16.17
C ALA A 30 -12.06 26.63 -15.93
N TRP A 31 -12.30 25.35 -16.21
CA TRP A 31 -11.31 24.30 -16.01
C TRP A 31 -10.19 24.35 -17.05
N GLN A 32 -10.50 24.72 -18.29
CA GLN A 32 -9.50 25.01 -19.32
C GLN A 32 -8.66 26.23 -18.98
N ALA A 33 -9.28 27.29 -18.46
CA ALA A 33 -8.55 28.47 -17.99
C ALA A 33 -7.55 28.09 -16.88
N LEU A 34 -7.98 27.32 -15.89
CA LEU A 34 -7.11 26.82 -14.82
C LEU A 34 -6.00 25.91 -15.35
N TRP A 35 -6.32 25.02 -16.30
CA TRP A 35 -5.34 24.11 -16.91
C TRP A 35 -4.25 24.84 -17.71
N ASN A 36 -4.62 25.89 -18.44
CA ASN A 36 -3.69 26.67 -19.26
C ASN A 36 -2.90 27.70 -18.45
N THR A 37 -3.36 28.02 -17.23
CA THR A 37 -2.67 28.96 -16.34
C THR A 37 -1.34 28.34 -15.90
N LYS A 38 -0.23 29.06 -16.13
CA LYS A 38 1.08 28.63 -15.63
C LYS A 38 1.09 28.68 -14.11
N VAL A 39 1.48 27.57 -13.51
CA VAL A 39 1.66 27.46 -12.05
C VAL A 39 2.68 28.49 -11.58
N THR A 40 2.28 29.31 -10.61
CA THR A 40 3.15 30.28 -9.94
C THR A 40 4.15 29.58 -9.02
N GLU A 41 5.24 30.26 -8.66
CA GLU A 41 6.23 29.66 -7.74
C GLU A 41 5.67 29.41 -6.33
N ALA A 42 4.72 30.24 -5.87
CA ALA A 42 4.01 30.03 -4.61
C ALA A 42 3.16 28.74 -4.65
N GLU A 43 2.44 28.50 -5.75
CA GLU A 43 1.65 27.27 -5.93
C GLU A 43 2.53 26.03 -6.07
N LYS A 44 3.67 26.13 -6.77
CA LYS A 44 4.66 25.03 -6.82
C LYS A 44 5.15 24.69 -5.42
N ALA A 45 5.53 25.71 -4.64
CA ALA A 45 6.00 25.50 -3.27
C ALA A 45 4.93 24.79 -2.42
N PHE A 46 3.65 25.19 -2.53
CA PHE A 46 2.54 24.51 -1.86
C PHE A 46 2.34 23.06 -2.36
N LEU A 47 2.44 22.80 -3.67
CA LEU A 47 2.33 21.42 -4.19
C LEU A 47 3.43 20.50 -3.65
N HIS A 48 4.60 21.04 -3.33
CA HIS A 48 5.70 20.31 -2.70
C HIS A 48 5.45 19.98 -1.23
N THR A 49 4.61 20.74 -0.51
CA THR A 49 4.24 20.40 0.87
C THR A 49 3.22 19.27 0.96
N LEU A 50 2.48 19.00 -0.12
CA LEU A 50 1.55 17.88 -0.17
C LEU A 50 2.33 16.55 -0.14
N GLY A 51 1.87 15.60 0.68
CA GLY A 51 2.47 14.26 0.76
C GLY A 51 2.46 13.53 -0.58
N LYS A 52 3.64 13.19 -1.11
CA LYS A 52 3.77 12.44 -2.38
C LYS A 52 3.23 11.02 -2.19
N PRO A 53 2.53 10.44 -3.19
CA PRO A 53 2.27 9.01 -3.17
C PRO A 53 3.59 8.26 -2.99
N ARG A 54 3.60 7.24 -2.13
CA ARG A 54 4.76 6.36 -1.98
C ARG A 54 5.09 5.80 -3.38
N PRO A 55 6.36 5.77 -3.81
CA PRO A 55 6.75 5.09 -5.03
C PRO A 55 6.21 3.65 -4.99
N ASP A 56 5.68 3.17 -6.11
CA ASP A 56 5.31 1.76 -6.22
C ASP A 56 6.57 0.92 -6.04
N ASP A 57 6.50 -0.05 -5.12
CA ASP A 57 7.56 -1.02 -4.83
C ASP A 57 6.98 -2.42 -5.02
N PRO A 58 6.95 -2.93 -6.27
CA PRO A 58 6.28 -4.19 -6.60
C PRO A 58 6.87 -5.39 -5.85
N GLU A 59 8.18 -5.38 -5.59
CA GLU A 59 8.87 -6.46 -4.88
C GLU A 59 8.46 -6.49 -3.41
N HIS A 60 8.42 -5.32 -2.75
CA HIS A 60 7.90 -5.21 -1.39
C HIS A 60 6.42 -5.60 -1.31
N ASP A 61 5.60 -5.13 -2.24
CA ASP A 61 4.18 -5.44 -2.29
C ASP A 61 3.93 -6.95 -2.41
N TRP A 62 4.66 -7.60 -3.32
CA TRP A 62 4.58 -9.04 -3.53
C TRP A 62 5.07 -9.84 -2.31
N THR A 63 6.18 -9.41 -1.71
CA THR A 63 6.74 -10.01 -0.49
C THR A 63 5.71 -9.97 0.65
N MET A 64 5.05 -8.83 0.85
CA MET A 64 4.01 -8.69 1.86
C MET A 64 2.80 -9.58 1.58
N GLU A 65 2.34 -9.68 0.32
CA GLU A 65 1.24 -10.59 -0.02
C GLU A 65 1.58 -12.06 0.28
N LEU A 66 2.78 -12.50 -0.07
CA LEU A 66 3.23 -13.87 0.21
C LEU A 66 3.25 -14.15 1.72
N LEU A 67 3.73 -13.21 2.52
CA LEU A 67 3.72 -13.31 3.99
C LEU A 67 2.31 -13.44 4.55
N TYR A 68 1.37 -12.65 4.04
CA TYR A 68 -0.01 -12.76 4.47
C TYR A 68 -0.61 -14.13 4.16
N HIS A 69 -0.19 -14.76 3.05
CA HIS A 69 -0.55 -16.14 2.74
C HIS A 69 0.07 -17.15 3.72
N PHE A 70 1.31 -16.97 4.16
CA PHE A 70 1.90 -17.81 5.21
C PHE A 70 1.16 -17.70 6.53
N VAL A 71 0.81 -16.48 6.95
CA VAL A 71 0.01 -16.26 8.16
C VAL A 71 -1.35 -16.97 8.05
N LYS A 72 -2.03 -16.84 6.90
CA LYS A 72 -3.29 -17.55 6.64
C LYS A 72 -3.15 -19.06 6.68
N LYS A 73 -2.07 -19.61 6.12
CA LYS A 73 -1.78 -21.04 6.15
C LYS A 73 -1.62 -21.52 7.59
N GLN A 74 -0.82 -20.82 8.40
CA GLN A 74 -0.69 -21.14 9.83
C GLN A 74 -2.03 -21.07 10.56
N CYS A 75 -2.84 -20.06 10.24
CA CYS A 75 -4.17 -19.95 10.84
C CYS A 75 -5.08 -21.14 10.48
N LEU A 76 -4.99 -21.64 9.26
CA LEU A 76 -5.77 -22.79 8.80
C LEU A 76 -5.36 -24.09 9.51
N GLU A 77 -4.06 -24.32 9.69
CA GLU A 77 -3.54 -25.52 10.38
C GLU A 77 -3.93 -25.57 11.87
N HIS A 78 -4.16 -24.40 12.48
CA HIS A 78 -4.52 -24.26 13.89
C HIS A 78 -5.99 -23.85 14.11
N GLU A 79 -6.82 -23.95 13.08
CA GLU A 79 -8.27 -23.65 13.11
C GLU A 79 -8.62 -22.27 13.72
N ILE A 80 -7.78 -21.28 13.46
CA ILE A 80 -7.95 -19.92 14.01
C ILE A 80 -8.21 -18.91 12.89
N SER A 81 -8.95 -17.85 13.20
CA SER A 81 -9.16 -16.76 12.25
C SER A 81 -7.88 -15.95 12.03
N ALA A 82 -7.48 -15.75 10.77
CA ALA A 82 -6.37 -14.87 10.43
C ALA A 82 -6.58 -13.43 10.89
N ALA A 83 -7.84 -12.95 10.95
CA ALA A 83 -8.16 -11.62 11.46
C ALA A 83 -7.93 -11.50 12.97
N LEU A 84 -7.95 -12.61 13.71
CA LEU A 84 -7.64 -12.65 15.14
C LEU A 84 -6.13 -12.69 15.40
N LEU A 85 -5.38 -13.40 14.55
CA LEU A 85 -3.92 -13.47 14.63
C LEU A 85 -3.28 -12.15 14.19
N LEU A 86 -3.65 -11.65 13.02
CA LEU A 86 -3.09 -10.43 12.43
C LEU A 86 -4.20 -9.64 11.70
N PRO A 87 -4.80 -8.64 12.37
CA PRO A 87 -5.85 -7.82 11.77
C PRO A 87 -5.36 -7.13 10.50
N LYS A 88 -6.25 -7.03 9.49
CA LYS A 88 -5.92 -6.42 8.19
C LYS A 88 -5.42 -4.97 8.32
N GLY A 89 -5.97 -4.21 9.27
CA GLY A 89 -5.52 -2.84 9.55
C GLY A 89 -4.06 -2.78 9.98
N GLU A 90 -3.68 -3.63 10.95
CA GLU A 90 -2.31 -3.72 11.45
C GLU A 90 -1.35 -4.27 10.39
N PHE A 91 -1.78 -5.26 9.61
CA PHE A 91 -1.01 -5.73 8.47
C PHE A 91 -0.74 -4.62 7.44
N ASN A 92 -1.74 -3.77 7.15
CA ASN A 92 -1.56 -2.64 6.25
C ASN A 92 -0.60 -1.57 6.82
N LYS A 93 -0.64 -1.31 8.13
CA LYS A 93 0.32 -0.42 8.79
C LYS A 93 1.74 -0.97 8.67
N LEU A 94 1.91 -2.26 8.91
CA LEU A 94 3.18 -2.94 8.73
C LEU A 94 3.67 -2.85 7.27
N LYS A 95 2.80 -3.13 6.31
CA LYS A 95 3.08 -2.99 4.86
C LYS A 95 3.51 -1.58 4.51
N ALA A 96 2.87 -0.58 5.10
CA ALA A 96 3.18 0.82 4.90
C ALA A 96 4.47 1.28 5.59
N GLY A 97 5.08 0.46 6.46
CA GLY A 97 6.21 0.86 7.30
C GLY A 97 5.83 1.91 8.35
N SER A 98 4.57 1.89 8.82
CA SER A 98 4.06 2.83 9.82
C SER A 98 4.60 2.49 11.21
N GLU A 99 5.03 3.51 11.95
CA GLU A 99 5.45 3.39 13.35
C GLU A 99 4.27 3.09 14.30
N ASP A 100 3.02 3.26 13.83
CA ASP A 100 1.79 3.03 14.61
C ASP A 100 1.34 1.56 14.62
N PHE A 101 2.20 0.64 14.18
CA PHE A 101 1.93 -0.79 14.21
C PHE A 101 1.88 -1.32 15.65
N ASP A 102 0.84 -2.08 15.99
CA ASP A 102 0.73 -2.69 17.32
C ASP A 102 1.70 -3.87 17.48
N HIS A 103 2.88 -3.57 18.02
CA HIS A 103 3.91 -4.56 18.32
C HIS A 103 3.47 -5.63 19.33
N ALA A 104 2.39 -5.44 20.10
CA ALA A 104 1.86 -6.46 20.99
C ALA A 104 1.39 -7.71 20.23
N LEU A 105 1.00 -7.55 18.95
CA LEU A 105 0.61 -8.66 18.07
C LEU A 105 1.77 -9.62 17.75
N LEU A 106 3.01 -9.20 17.98
CA LEU A 106 4.22 -10.00 17.76
C LEU A 106 4.75 -10.61 19.07
N THR A 107 3.90 -10.72 20.09
CA THR A 107 4.23 -11.30 21.41
C THR A 107 3.23 -12.37 21.85
N GLY A 108 3.58 -13.14 22.88
CA GLY A 108 2.72 -14.16 23.49
C GLY A 108 2.31 -15.28 22.53
N TRP A 109 1.08 -15.79 22.69
CA TRP A 109 0.58 -16.93 21.90
C TRP A 109 0.55 -16.65 20.39
N ARG A 110 0.40 -15.38 19.98
CA ARG A 110 0.45 -14.98 18.56
C ARG A 110 1.85 -15.17 17.99
N ALA A 111 2.87 -14.77 18.74
CA ALA A 111 4.26 -14.97 18.34
C ALA A 111 4.62 -16.46 18.28
N GLU A 112 4.13 -17.25 19.24
CA GLU A 112 4.31 -18.70 19.24
C GLU A 112 3.70 -19.35 18.00
N LEU A 113 2.48 -18.93 17.63
CA LEU A 113 1.78 -19.44 16.45
C LEU A 113 2.43 -19.01 15.12
N LEU A 114 2.93 -17.77 15.04
CA LEU A 114 3.63 -17.23 13.87
C LEU A 114 5.02 -17.87 13.70
N GLY A 115 5.66 -18.26 14.79
CA GLY A 115 7.02 -18.77 14.81
C GLY A 115 8.07 -17.65 14.84
N ALA A 116 9.22 -17.97 15.44
CA ALA A 116 10.27 -17.00 15.73
C ALA A 116 10.87 -16.33 14.49
N ASP A 117 10.98 -17.04 13.36
CA ASP A 117 11.51 -16.49 12.10
C ASP A 117 10.60 -15.43 11.51
N LEU A 118 9.30 -15.74 11.42
CA LEU A 118 8.31 -14.82 10.90
C LEU A 118 8.19 -13.58 11.79
N VAL A 119 8.19 -13.76 13.12
CA VAL A 119 8.19 -12.64 14.08
C VAL A 119 9.42 -11.75 13.91
N ARG A 120 10.62 -12.34 13.81
CA ARG A 120 11.85 -11.59 13.56
C ARG A 120 11.81 -10.81 12.26
N TRP A 121 11.23 -11.39 11.22
CA TRP A 121 11.07 -10.74 9.94
C TRP A 121 10.09 -9.56 10.04
N LEU A 122 8.91 -9.76 10.63
CA LEU A 122 7.89 -8.72 10.79
C LEU A 122 8.43 -7.52 11.60
N LEU A 123 9.38 -7.75 12.52
CA LEU A 123 10.05 -6.67 13.27
C LEU A 123 11.12 -5.92 12.47
N ARG A 124 11.78 -6.57 11.49
CA ARG A 124 12.94 -6.02 10.78
C ARG A 124 12.62 -5.51 9.38
N GLY A 125 11.56 -6.01 8.75
CA GLY A 125 11.07 -5.55 7.45
C GLY A 125 12.10 -5.63 6.32
N LYS A 126 12.97 -6.63 6.30
CA LYS A 126 14.01 -6.80 5.27
C LYS A 126 13.50 -7.61 4.07
N ASN A 127 14.21 -7.55 2.95
CA ASN A 127 13.87 -8.34 1.76
C ASN A 127 13.88 -9.84 2.08
N ILE A 128 12.88 -10.57 1.59
CA ILE A 128 12.87 -12.03 1.64
C ILE A 128 13.64 -12.55 0.43
N SER A 129 14.65 -13.38 0.66
CA SER A 129 15.29 -14.14 -0.43
C SER A 129 14.62 -15.51 -0.54
N ILE A 130 14.20 -15.86 -1.75
CA ILE A 130 13.60 -17.17 -2.05
C ILE A 130 14.61 -17.98 -2.85
N ALA A 131 15.01 -19.13 -2.32
CA ALA A 131 15.86 -20.09 -3.02
C ALA A 131 15.15 -21.44 -3.12
N TRP A 132 15.28 -22.10 -4.26
CA TRP A 132 14.81 -23.47 -4.43
C TRP A 132 16.01 -24.41 -4.31
N GLU A 133 16.10 -25.12 -3.19
CA GLU A 133 17.20 -26.06 -2.89
C GLU A 133 16.63 -27.45 -2.66
N ALA A 134 17.06 -28.45 -3.46
CA ALA A 134 16.69 -29.86 -3.31
C ALA A 134 15.17 -30.13 -3.24
N GLY A 135 14.37 -29.41 -4.02
CA GLY A 135 12.90 -29.55 -4.04
C GLY A 135 12.17 -28.81 -2.91
N ASN A 136 12.90 -28.11 -2.04
CA ASN A 136 12.34 -27.28 -0.99
C ASN A 136 12.41 -25.80 -1.36
N CYS A 137 11.32 -25.06 -1.13
CA CYS A 137 11.32 -23.61 -1.16
C CYS A 137 11.89 -23.10 0.16
N LYS A 138 13.07 -22.50 0.11
CA LYS A 138 13.77 -21.96 1.26
C LYS A 138 13.61 -20.44 1.28
N LEU A 139 12.95 -19.96 2.31
CA LEU A 139 12.82 -18.54 2.60
C LEU A 139 13.95 -18.15 3.52
N THR A 140 14.78 -17.21 3.10
CA THR A 140 15.83 -16.62 3.92
C THR A 140 15.42 -15.20 4.27
N MET A 141 15.35 -14.92 5.56
CA MET A 141 14.82 -13.71 6.18
C MET A 141 15.91 -12.95 6.94
#